data_AF-A0A6L8T0R4-F1
#
_entry.id   AF-A0A6L8T0R4-F1
#
_cell.length_a   1.000
_cell.length_b   1.000
_cell.length_c   1.000
_cell.angle_alpha   90.00
_cell.angle_beta   90.00
_cell.angle_gamma   90.00
#
_symmetry.space_group_name_H-M   'P 1'
#
loop_
_entity.id
_entity.type
_entity.pdbx_description
1 polymer ?
#
loop_
_entity_poly.entity_id
_entity_poly.type
_entity_poly.pdbx_seq_one_letter_code
_entity_poly.pdbx_strand_id
1 'polypeptide(L)'
;MADKSYKSYRQQLNILRSRGMVIGKGSQGSRVMRILERENYYNVINGYKELFLASKATATADEAYKTGTTFDEVYALYNFDRELRNIYLKYLLKLENTFKTVIAHEFSAKYGHDNYLKIENFDNSTERNISSSIKLIGDIQQEIARQMSKHHQVVTHYMTEHGYIPLWVLVNVLTFGKIENFSVLGIVRAADGSYTYGTNDAYAIAIMFALLLSKSDLNDFISSMRTAFGKLQKQLHTISAADIMSIMGYDTNWTNLVNLI
;
A
#
# COMPACT_ATOMS: atom_id res chain seq x y z
N MET A 1 28.12 3.72 16.70
CA MET A 1 27.81 3.24 15.33
C MET A 1 28.86 3.83 14.42
N ALA A 2 29.59 3.03 13.65
CA ALA A 2 30.57 3.54 12.71
C ALA A 2 29.89 4.48 11.70
N ASP A 3 30.56 5.58 11.37
CA ASP A 3 30.05 6.60 10.47
C ASP A 3 29.71 5.99 9.10
N LYS A 4 28.51 6.27 8.57
CA LYS A 4 28.04 5.72 7.29
C LYS A 4 28.66 6.53 6.15
N SER A 5 29.98 6.36 5.99
CA SER A 5 30.76 6.94 4.90
C SER A 5 30.29 6.46 3.53
N TYR A 6 30.39 7.33 2.53
CA TYR A 6 30.11 7.01 1.14
C TYR A 6 30.88 5.76 0.68
N LYS A 7 30.20 4.88 -0.06
CA LYS A 7 30.77 3.69 -0.70
C LYS A 7 30.39 3.69 -2.16
N SER A 8 31.36 3.51 -3.05
CA SER A 8 31.09 3.28 -4.48
C SER A 8 30.33 1.97 -4.70
N TYR A 9 29.66 1.82 -5.84
CA TYR A 9 28.92 0.58 -6.16
C TYR A 9 29.80 -0.67 -6.11
N ARG A 10 31.08 -0.54 -6.49
CA ARG A 10 32.06 -1.63 -6.39
C ARG A 10 32.39 -1.97 -4.93
N GLN A 11 32.49 -0.98 -4.06
CA GLN A 11 32.69 -1.20 -2.62
C GLN A 11 31.44 -1.84 -1.99
N GLN A 12 30.24 -1.38 -2.34
CA GLN A 12 28.98 -1.97 -1.90
C GLN A 12 28.87 -3.45 -2.32
N LEU A 13 29.19 -3.76 -3.58
CA LEU A 13 29.24 -5.12 -4.10
C LEU A 13 30.20 -6.01 -3.30
N ASN A 14 31.38 -5.49 -2.95
CA ASN A 14 32.37 -6.23 -2.17
C ASN A 14 31.89 -6.48 -0.73
N ILE A 15 31.21 -5.52 -0.11
CA ILE A 15 30.60 -5.68 1.23
C ILE A 15 29.55 -6.79 1.22
N LEU A 16 28.68 -6.82 0.19
CA LEU A 16 27.68 -7.89 0.06
C LEU A 16 28.34 -9.27 -0.02
N ARG A 17 29.40 -9.40 -0.83
CA ARG A 17 30.17 -10.65 -0.93
C ARG A 17 30.85 -11.03 0.38
N SER A 18 31.46 -10.06 1.08
CA SER A 18 32.16 -10.35 2.34
C SER A 18 31.19 -10.77 3.45
N ARG A 19 29.92 -10.35 3.37
CA ARG A 19 28.84 -10.76 4.29
C ARG A 19 28.18 -12.09 3.91
N GLY A 20 28.67 -12.77 2.87
CA GLY A 20 28.21 -14.11 2.48
C GLY A 20 27.15 -14.12 1.37
N MET A 21 26.82 -12.98 0.74
CA MET A 21 25.91 -12.96 -0.42
C MET A 21 26.62 -13.47 -1.68
N VAL A 22 26.01 -14.44 -2.34
CA VAL A 22 26.50 -15.04 -3.58
C VAL A 22 26.26 -14.06 -4.74
N ILE A 23 27.36 -13.50 -5.26
CA ILE A 23 27.34 -12.64 -6.44
C ILE A 23 28.53 -12.97 -7.35
N GLY A 24 28.26 -13.56 -8.51
CA GLY A 24 29.29 -13.94 -9.47
C GLY A 24 30.14 -12.76 -9.97
N LYS A 25 31.33 -13.08 -10.50
CA LYS A 25 32.24 -12.09 -11.10
C LYS A 25 31.79 -11.75 -12.53
N GLY A 26 32.47 -10.77 -13.15
CA GLY A 26 32.20 -10.38 -14.54
C GLY A 26 30.81 -9.78 -14.74
N SER A 27 30.08 -10.29 -15.73
CA SER A 27 28.77 -9.77 -16.15
C SER A 27 27.73 -9.73 -15.02
N GLN A 28 27.74 -10.72 -14.11
CA GLN A 28 26.82 -10.74 -12.96
C GLN A 28 27.08 -9.58 -12.00
N GLY A 29 28.34 -9.34 -11.63
CA GLY A 29 28.70 -8.21 -10.78
C GLY A 29 28.36 -6.85 -11.41
N SER A 30 28.60 -6.71 -12.72
CA SER A 30 28.22 -5.50 -13.48
C SER A 30 26.70 -5.28 -13.49
N ARG A 31 25.90 -6.34 -13.61
CA ARG A 31 24.44 -6.25 -13.53
C ARG A 31 23.98 -5.77 -12.15
N VAL A 32 24.54 -6.34 -11.07
CA VAL A 32 24.21 -5.91 -9.70
C VAL A 32 24.53 -4.44 -9.49
N MET A 33 25.71 -3.97 -9.91
CA MET A 33 26.06 -2.55 -9.79
C MET A 33 25.09 -1.64 -10.55
N ARG A 34 24.66 -2.02 -11.77
CA ARG A 34 23.67 -1.27 -12.55
C ARG A 34 22.29 -1.23 -11.89
N ILE A 35 21.90 -2.30 -11.19
CA ILE A 35 20.65 -2.33 -10.42
C ILE A 35 20.76 -1.36 -9.22
N LEU A 36 21.87 -1.41 -8.48
CA LEU A 36 22.11 -0.54 -7.32
C LEU A 36 22.19 0.94 -7.71
N GLU A 37 22.71 1.24 -8.90
CA GLU A 37 22.74 2.59 -9.48
C GLU A 37 21.33 3.14 -9.74
N ARG A 38 20.40 2.29 -10.21
CA ARG A 38 19.04 2.71 -10.58
C ARG A 38 18.08 2.73 -9.40
N GLU A 39 18.16 1.72 -8.54
CA GLU A 39 17.13 1.46 -7.51
C GLU A 39 17.54 1.91 -6.10
N ASN A 40 18.80 2.35 -5.93
CA ASN A 40 19.43 2.70 -4.66
C ASN A 40 19.63 1.49 -3.71
N TYR A 41 20.86 1.34 -3.20
CA TYR A 41 21.24 0.26 -2.27
C TYR A 41 20.33 0.17 -1.05
N TYR A 42 19.95 1.30 -0.47
CA TYR A 42 19.12 1.33 0.72
C TYR A 42 17.75 0.68 0.46
N ASN A 43 17.12 1.01 -0.66
CA ASN A 43 15.78 0.50 -0.99
C ASN A 43 15.81 -1.00 -1.27
N VAL A 44 16.79 -1.48 -2.03
CA VAL A 44 16.85 -2.89 -2.43
C VAL A 44 17.39 -3.77 -1.31
N ILE A 45 18.52 -3.40 -0.69
CA ILE A 45 19.18 -4.24 0.29
C ILE A 45 18.60 -4.02 1.69
N ASN A 46 18.63 -2.79 2.21
CA ASN A 46 18.21 -2.58 3.60
C ASN A 46 16.71 -2.79 3.80
N GLY A 47 15.89 -2.57 2.76
CA GLY A 47 14.45 -2.84 2.83
C GLY A 47 14.08 -4.32 2.96
N TYR A 48 14.93 -5.24 2.48
CA TYR A 48 14.53 -6.64 2.25
C TYR A 48 15.51 -7.69 2.79
N LYS A 49 16.73 -7.30 3.19
CA LYS A 49 17.78 -8.23 3.64
C LYS A 49 17.41 -9.04 4.87
N GLU A 50 16.56 -8.52 5.77
CA GLU A 50 16.31 -9.11 7.08
C GLU A 50 15.87 -10.58 7.00
N LEU A 51 15.09 -10.95 5.98
CA LEU A 51 14.62 -12.33 5.77
C LEU A 51 15.74 -13.29 5.35
N PHE A 52 16.83 -12.74 4.80
CA PHE A 52 17.97 -13.48 4.27
C PHE A 52 19.17 -13.50 5.23
N LEU A 53 19.09 -12.85 6.39
CA LEU A 53 20.18 -12.85 7.36
C LEU A 53 20.18 -14.14 8.18
N ALA A 54 21.37 -14.73 8.36
CA ALA A 54 21.64 -15.77 9.35
C ALA A 54 21.93 -15.15 10.72
N SER A 55 22.59 -13.98 10.73
CA SER A 55 22.85 -13.20 11.93
C SER A 55 22.71 -11.70 11.64
N LYS A 56 22.12 -10.97 12.59
CA LYS A 56 22.05 -9.51 12.54
C LYS A 56 23.37 -8.89 12.97
N ALA A 57 23.65 -7.69 12.47
CA ALA A 57 24.81 -6.93 12.93
C ALA A 57 24.71 -6.63 14.42
N THR A 58 25.81 -6.82 15.15
CA THR A 58 25.95 -6.47 16.57
C THR A 58 27.01 -5.37 16.72
N ALA A 59 27.28 -4.93 17.94
CA ALA A 59 28.37 -3.97 18.20
C ALA A 59 29.76 -4.53 17.82
N THR A 60 29.91 -5.86 17.75
CA THR A 60 31.18 -6.56 17.58
C THR A 60 31.27 -7.40 16.31
N ALA A 61 30.16 -7.62 15.60
CA ALA A 61 30.12 -8.43 14.39
C ALA A 61 29.23 -7.80 13.32
N ASP A 62 29.66 -7.90 12.06
CA ASP A 62 28.84 -7.57 10.90
C ASP A 62 27.68 -8.57 10.73
N GLU A 63 26.63 -8.14 10.03
CA GLU A 63 25.56 -9.05 9.59
C GLU A 63 26.09 -10.09 8.60
N ALA A 64 25.52 -11.30 8.65
CA ALA A 64 25.85 -12.38 7.72
C ALA A 64 24.58 -12.94 7.07
N TYR A 65 24.67 -13.20 5.76
CA TYR A 65 23.59 -13.82 4.98
C TYR A 65 23.53 -15.33 5.19
N LYS A 66 22.34 -15.91 5.06
CA LYS A 66 22.12 -17.36 5.02
C LYS A 66 22.91 -17.97 3.86
N THR A 67 23.42 -19.17 4.06
CA THR A 67 24.19 -19.89 3.04
C THR A 67 23.39 -20.02 1.75
N GLY A 68 24.00 -19.65 0.63
CA GLY A 68 23.37 -19.72 -0.69
C GLY A 68 22.62 -18.46 -1.11
N THR A 69 22.34 -17.50 -0.20
CA THR A 69 21.62 -16.26 -0.53
C THR A 69 22.22 -15.57 -1.74
N THR A 70 21.42 -15.32 -2.77
CA THR A 70 21.86 -14.53 -3.93
C THR A 70 21.30 -13.12 -3.91
N PHE A 71 21.96 -12.19 -4.62
CA PHE A 71 21.41 -10.84 -4.83
C PHE A 71 20.06 -10.89 -5.56
N ASP A 72 19.87 -11.86 -6.45
CA ASP A 72 18.67 -11.97 -7.26
C ASP A 72 17.43 -12.33 -6.44
N GLU A 73 17.58 -13.09 -5.36
CA GLU A 73 16.47 -13.38 -4.45
C GLU A 73 15.99 -12.11 -3.73
N VAL A 74 16.94 -11.33 -3.20
CA VAL A 74 16.64 -10.06 -2.51
C VAL A 74 15.99 -9.08 -3.50
N TYR A 75 16.51 -9.01 -4.73
CA TYR A 75 15.95 -8.16 -5.76
C TYR A 75 14.59 -8.67 -6.27
N ALA A 76 14.35 -9.98 -6.30
CA ALA A 76 13.06 -10.56 -6.63
C ALA A 76 12.01 -10.16 -5.60
N LEU A 77 12.36 -10.19 -4.31
CA LEU A 77 11.47 -9.72 -3.23
C LEU A 77 11.15 -8.22 -3.36
N TYR A 78 12.15 -7.39 -3.64
CA TYR A 78 11.97 -5.97 -3.92
C TYR A 78 10.98 -5.72 -5.09
N ASN A 79 11.12 -6.47 -6.18
CA ASN A 79 10.25 -6.32 -7.34
C ASN A 79 8.84 -6.87 -7.09
N PHE A 80 8.73 -7.97 -6.34
CA PHE A 80 7.46 -8.54 -5.93
C PHE A 80 6.64 -7.54 -5.10
N ASP A 81 7.26 -6.86 -4.15
CA ASP A 81 6.58 -5.83 -3.36
C ASP A 81 6.07 -4.67 -4.25
N ARG A 82 6.82 -4.24 -5.27
CA ARG A 82 6.34 -3.26 -6.26
C ARG A 82 5.16 -3.79 -7.07
N GLU A 83 5.22 -5.05 -7.49
CA GLU A 83 4.14 -5.72 -8.23
C GLU A 83 2.86 -5.80 -7.38
N LEU A 84 2.99 -6.17 -6.10
CA LEU A 84 1.88 -6.15 -5.14
C LEU A 84 1.27 -4.77 -4.99
N ARG A 85 2.08 -3.73 -4.77
CA ARG A 85 1.58 -2.36 -4.63
C ARG A 85 0.72 -1.93 -5.82
N ASN A 86 1.10 -2.33 -7.03
CA ASN A 86 0.31 -2.07 -8.23
C ASN A 86 -1.00 -2.87 -8.26
N ILE A 87 -0.97 -4.14 -7.86
CA ILE A 87 -2.16 -4.99 -7.74
C ILE A 87 -3.14 -4.35 -6.75
N TYR A 88 -2.72 -4.04 -5.52
CA TYR A 88 -3.59 -3.40 -4.52
C TYR A 88 -4.13 -2.06 -4.98
N LEU A 89 -3.27 -1.20 -5.55
CA LEU A 89 -3.67 0.13 -6.02
C LEU A 89 -4.79 0.03 -7.05
N LYS A 90 -4.70 -0.90 -8.02
CA LYS A 90 -5.74 -1.14 -9.02
C LYS A 90 -7.11 -1.36 -8.38
N TYR A 91 -7.20 -2.22 -7.36
CA TYR A 91 -8.47 -2.58 -6.73
C TYR A 91 -8.93 -1.58 -5.67
N LEU A 92 -8.00 -0.90 -4.98
CA LEU A 92 -8.31 0.25 -4.14
C LEU A 92 -9.00 1.35 -4.95
N LEU A 93 -8.52 1.66 -6.15
CA LEU A 93 -9.13 2.66 -7.02
C LEU A 93 -10.55 2.28 -7.48
N LYS A 94 -10.80 0.99 -7.76
CA LYS A 94 -12.15 0.51 -8.10
C LYS A 94 -13.12 0.63 -6.92
N LEU A 95 -12.66 0.22 -5.75
CA LEU A 95 -13.40 0.33 -4.50
C LEU A 95 -13.71 1.81 -4.19
N GLU A 96 -12.70 2.68 -4.28
CA GLU A 96 -12.84 4.12 -4.08
C GLU A 96 -13.91 4.72 -4.99
N ASN A 97 -13.88 4.39 -6.28
CA ASN A 97 -14.89 4.85 -7.23
C ASN A 97 -16.30 4.38 -6.84
N THR A 98 -16.44 3.12 -6.44
CA THR A 98 -17.73 2.55 -6.02
C THR A 98 -18.29 3.28 -4.80
N PHE A 99 -17.46 3.51 -3.78
CA PHE A 99 -17.86 4.28 -2.61
C PHE A 99 -18.30 5.70 -2.95
N LYS A 100 -17.52 6.40 -3.77
CA LYS A 100 -17.83 7.75 -4.23
C LYS A 100 -19.18 7.80 -4.93
N THR A 101 -19.46 6.84 -5.81
CA THR A 101 -20.75 6.74 -6.50
C THR A 101 -21.90 6.51 -5.52
N VAL A 102 -21.77 5.56 -4.59
CA VAL A 102 -22.82 5.26 -3.59
C VAL A 102 -23.08 6.46 -2.69
N ILE A 103 -22.02 7.07 -2.13
CA ILE A 103 -22.15 8.26 -1.27
C ILE A 103 -22.80 9.40 -2.04
N ALA A 104 -22.34 9.70 -3.25
CA ALA A 104 -22.92 10.77 -4.05
C ALA A 104 -24.40 10.51 -4.37
N HIS A 105 -24.75 9.27 -4.77
CA HIS A 105 -26.12 8.90 -5.10
C HIS A 105 -27.05 9.00 -3.89
N GLU A 106 -26.73 8.29 -2.80
CA GLU A 106 -27.61 8.22 -1.63
C GLU A 106 -27.71 9.57 -0.92
N PHE A 107 -26.60 10.30 -0.80
CA PHE A 107 -26.60 11.62 -0.18
C PHE A 107 -27.40 12.62 -1.03
N SER A 108 -27.20 12.65 -2.35
CA SER A 108 -27.95 13.56 -3.22
C SER A 108 -29.42 13.17 -3.36
N ALA A 109 -29.77 11.89 -3.30
CA ALA A 109 -31.17 11.46 -3.29
C ALA A 109 -31.89 11.91 -2.01
N LYS A 110 -31.21 11.87 -0.86
CA LYS A 110 -31.79 12.23 0.44
C LYS A 110 -31.85 13.74 0.71
N TYR A 111 -30.81 14.47 0.31
CA TYR A 111 -30.63 15.89 0.68
C TYR A 111 -30.66 16.84 -0.51
N GLY A 112 -30.79 16.31 -1.74
CA GLY A 112 -30.78 17.11 -2.95
C GLY A 112 -29.36 17.54 -3.37
N HIS A 113 -29.30 18.64 -4.11
CA HIS A 113 -28.09 19.13 -4.76
C HIS A 113 -27.48 20.37 -4.06
N ASP A 114 -28.14 20.91 -3.04
CA ASP A 114 -27.76 22.16 -2.39
C ASP A 114 -26.79 21.93 -1.21
N ASN A 115 -25.89 22.91 -1.05
CA ASN A 115 -24.94 23.22 0.03
C ASN A 115 -24.67 22.18 1.15
N TYR A 116 -24.21 20.99 0.76
CA TYR A 116 -23.80 19.91 1.67
C TYR A 116 -22.65 20.29 2.63
N LEU A 117 -21.85 21.31 2.31
CA LEU A 117 -20.71 21.77 3.14
C LEU A 117 -21.08 22.77 4.24
N LYS A 118 -22.37 23.02 4.49
CA LYS A 118 -22.77 23.88 5.62
C LYS A 118 -22.45 23.19 6.94
N ILE A 119 -21.84 23.93 7.87
CA ILE A 119 -21.45 23.40 9.19
C ILE A 119 -22.64 22.83 9.98
N GLU A 120 -23.85 23.34 9.74
CA GLU A 120 -25.10 22.85 10.34
C GLU A 120 -25.47 21.42 9.91
N ASN A 121 -24.91 20.93 8.80
CA ASN A 121 -25.10 19.56 8.33
C ASN A 121 -24.11 18.56 8.97
N PHE A 122 -23.16 19.02 9.78
CA PHE A 122 -22.16 18.20 10.47
C PHE A 122 -22.47 18.08 11.97
N ASP A 123 -21.84 17.12 12.63
CA ASP A 123 -21.90 17.02 14.08
C ASP A 123 -21.25 18.24 14.73
N ASN A 124 -22.10 19.09 15.31
CA ASN A 124 -21.73 20.32 16.02
C ASN A 124 -21.93 20.19 17.54
N SER A 125 -22.07 18.97 18.06
CA SER A 125 -22.32 18.72 19.49
C SER A 125 -21.18 19.11 20.43
N THR A 126 -19.94 19.17 19.92
CA THR A 126 -18.75 19.53 20.69
C THR A 126 -17.83 20.45 19.90
N GLU A 127 -17.06 21.30 20.59
CA GLU A 127 -16.03 22.15 19.96
C GLU A 127 -15.02 21.33 19.15
N ARG A 128 -14.67 20.12 19.61
CA ARG A 128 -13.79 19.19 18.88
C ARG A 128 -14.40 18.79 17.53
N ASN A 129 -15.69 18.45 17.51
CA ASN A 129 -16.37 18.00 16.30
C ASN A 129 -16.58 19.16 15.33
N ILE A 130 -16.90 20.36 15.84
CA ILE A 130 -16.97 21.60 15.05
C ILE A 130 -15.60 21.89 14.42
N SER A 131 -14.52 21.87 15.20
CA SER A 131 -13.15 22.10 14.71
C SER A 131 -12.75 21.09 13.63
N SER A 132 -13.09 19.82 13.83
CA SER A 132 -12.82 18.75 12.86
C SER A 132 -13.61 18.97 11.55
N SER A 133 -14.87 19.39 11.66
CA SER A 133 -15.73 19.67 10.51
C SER A 133 -15.26 20.90 9.72
N ILE A 134 -14.85 21.97 10.41
CA ILE A 134 -14.25 23.16 9.77
C ILE A 134 -12.97 22.79 9.02
N LYS A 135 -12.12 21.95 9.63
CA LYS A 135 -10.90 21.46 8.98
C LYS A 135 -11.23 20.68 7.71
N LEU A 136 -12.17 19.73 7.78
CA LEU A 136 -12.59 18.93 6.63
C LEU A 136 -13.14 19.81 5.48
N ILE A 137 -14.00 20.78 5.81
CA ILE A 137 -14.52 21.74 4.82
C ILE A 137 -13.36 22.52 4.20
N GLY A 138 -12.41 23.00 5.00
CA GLY A 138 -11.21 23.69 4.52
C GLY A 138 -10.37 22.84 3.57
N ASP A 139 -10.14 21.57 3.91
CA ASP A 139 -9.40 20.61 3.08
C ASP A 139 -10.11 20.38 1.73
N ILE A 140 -11.45 20.24 1.73
CA ILE A 140 -12.25 20.11 0.51
C ILE A 140 -12.15 21.38 -0.36
N GLN A 141 -12.24 22.56 0.24
CA GLN A 141 -12.13 23.83 -0.49
C GLN A 141 -10.74 24.02 -1.09
N GLN A 142 -9.69 23.63 -0.36
CA GLN A 142 -8.32 23.64 -0.87
C GLN A 142 -8.15 22.69 -2.05
N GLU A 143 -8.77 21.52 -2.00
CA GLU A 143 -8.75 20.56 -3.10
C GLU A 143 -9.49 21.09 -4.33
N ILE A 144 -10.66 21.71 -4.17
CA ILE A 144 -11.37 22.39 -5.26
C ILE A 144 -10.47 23.46 -5.88
N ALA A 145 -9.87 24.34 -5.07
CA ALA A 145 -8.96 25.38 -5.55
C ALA A 145 -7.77 24.78 -6.32
N ARG A 146 -7.21 23.67 -5.84
CA ARG A 146 -6.12 22.95 -6.53
C ARG A 146 -6.55 22.44 -7.90
N GLN A 147 -7.76 21.89 -8.03
CA GLN A 147 -8.28 21.40 -9.31
C GLN A 147 -8.60 22.52 -10.30
N MET A 148 -9.09 23.65 -9.78
CA MET A 148 -9.26 24.89 -10.55
C MET A 148 -7.93 25.35 -11.14
N SER A 149 -6.85 25.39 -10.33
CA SER A 149 -5.51 25.76 -10.81
C SER A 149 -4.95 24.80 -11.85
N LYS A 150 -5.42 23.55 -11.88
CA LYS A 150 -5.09 22.54 -12.89
C LYS A 150 -5.98 22.59 -14.13
N HIS A 151 -6.91 23.54 -14.21
CA HIS A 151 -7.90 23.65 -15.29
C HIS A 151 -8.73 22.38 -15.49
N HIS A 152 -9.11 21.70 -14.41
CA HIS A 152 -9.99 20.53 -14.49
C HIS A 152 -11.37 20.95 -15.01
N GLN A 153 -11.64 20.68 -16.30
CA GLN A 153 -12.78 21.23 -17.06
C GLN A 153 -14.12 21.23 -16.31
N VAL A 154 -14.48 20.08 -15.73
CA VAL A 154 -15.78 19.92 -15.06
C VAL A 154 -15.85 20.74 -13.77
N VAL A 155 -14.78 20.75 -12.96
CA VAL A 155 -14.74 21.49 -11.69
C VAL A 155 -14.76 22.99 -11.96
N THR A 156 -13.97 23.43 -12.95
CA THR A 156 -13.95 24.82 -13.42
C THR A 156 -15.31 25.28 -13.89
N HIS A 157 -15.96 24.53 -14.78
CA HIS A 157 -17.26 24.88 -15.32
C HIS A 157 -18.33 25.04 -14.23
N TYR A 158 -18.47 24.06 -13.33
CA TYR A 158 -19.48 24.15 -12.27
C TYR A 158 -19.21 25.31 -11.31
N MET A 159 -17.96 25.53 -10.91
CA MET A 159 -17.64 26.63 -10.01
C MET A 159 -17.84 28.02 -10.64
N THR A 160 -17.49 28.20 -11.92
CA THR A 160 -17.61 29.52 -12.60
C THR A 160 -19.03 29.83 -13.04
N GLU A 161 -19.78 28.84 -13.53
CA GLU A 161 -21.13 29.06 -14.10
C GLU A 161 -22.23 28.94 -13.05
N HIS A 162 -22.06 28.06 -12.05
CA HIS A 162 -23.09 27.77 -11.06
C HIS A 162 -22.75 28.23 -9.64
N GLY A 163 -21.49 28.58 -9.35
CA GLY A 163 -21.07 29.04 -8.02
C GLY A 163 -21.02 27.96 -6.94
N TYR A 164 -21.29 26.71 -7.31
CA TYR A 164 -21.16 25.54 -6.44
C TYR A 164 -20.83 24.29 -7.26
N ILE A 165 -20.32 23.25 -6.60
CA ILE A 165 -20.01 21.96 -7.22
C ILE A 165 -20.90 20.90 -6.59
N PRO A 166 -21.79 20.24 -7.37
CA PRO A 166 -22.58 19.13 -6.87
C PRO A 166 -21.72 18.00 -6.32
N LEU A 167 -22.19 17.29 -5.30
CA LEU A 167 -21.40 16.24 -4.64
C LEU A 167 -20.95 15.14 -5.60
N TRP A 168 -21.80 14.71 -6.54
CA TRP A 168 -21.46 13.70 -7.55
C TRP A 168 -20.37 14.14 -8.53
N VAL A 169 -20.16 15.45 -8.69
CA VAL A 169 -19.02 16.01 -9.44
C VAL A 169 -17.79 16.07 -8.54
N LEU A 170 -17.94 16.55 -7.31
CA LEU A 170 -16.85 16.74 -6.36
C LEU A 170 -16.15 15.43 -5.99
N VAL A 171 -16.89 14.35 -5.76
CA VAL A 171 -16.30 13.06 -5.34
C VAL A 171 -15.24 12.54 -6.32
N ASN A 172 -15.31 12.91 -7.60
CA ASN A 172 -14.34 12.47 -8.61
C ASN A 172 -12.95 13.08 -8.43
N VAL A 173 -12.83 14.20 -7.72
CA VAL A 173 -11.55 14.90 -7.50
C VAL A 173 -11.01 14.80 -6.08
N LEU A 174 -11.84 14.38 -5.12
CA LEU A 174 -11.38 14.01 -3.79
C LEU A 174 -10.60 12.69 -3.85
N THR A 175 -9.63 12.50 -2.97
CA THR A 175 -8.96 11.20 -2.77
C THR A 175 -9.29 10.69 -1.37
N PHE A 176 -9.33 9.37 -1.17
CA PHE A 176 -9.46 8.85 0.20
C PHE A 176 -8.21 9.22 1.03
N GLY A 177 -8.38 10.13 1.97
CA GLY A 177 -7.42 10.46 3.02
C GLY A 177 -7.88 9.89 4.35
N LYS A 178 -7.08 8.97 4.93
CA LYS A 178 -7.21 8.34 6.26
C LYS A 178 -8.64 8.06 6.74
N ILE A 179 -9.12 6.85 6.47
CA ILE A 179 -10.24 6.25 7.19
C ILE A 179 -9.73 5.82 8.57
N GLU A 180 -10.16 6.51 9.63
CA GLU A 180 -10.01 6.05 11.01
C GLU A 180 -11.33 5.42 11.45
N ASN A 181 -11.35 4.08 11.55
CA ASN A 181 -12.15 3.24 12.48
C ASN A 181 -12.35 1.81 11.93
N PHE A 182 -11.44 0.90 12.27
CA PHE A 182 -11.54 -0.54 11.97
C PHE A 182 -12.40 -1.33 12.98
N SER A 183 -12.89 -0.69 14.05
CA SER A 183 -13.60 -1.37 15.16
C SER A 183 -14.96 -1.97 14.78
N VAL A 184 -15.49 -1.64 13.60
CA VAL A 184 -16.85 -2.01 13.16
C VAL A 184 -16.89 -3.36 12.42
N LEU A 185 -15.75 -3.94 12.03
CA LEU A 185 -15.68 -5.08 11.11
C LEU A 185 -15.77 -6.48 11.77
N GLY A 186 -15.92 -6.58 13.11
CA GLY A 186 -16.25 -7.84 13.78
C GLY A 186 -15.21 -8.97 13.66
N ILE A 187 -13.91 -8.65 13.51
CA ILE A 187 -12.83 -9.64 13.35
C ILE A 187 -12.52 -10.35 14.69
N VAL A 188 -12.15 -11.64 14.63
CA VAL A 188 -11.79 -12.47 15.80
C VAL A 188 -10.59 -11.88 16.53
N ARG A 189 -10.73 -11.74 17.85
CA ARG A 189 -9.70 -11.20 18.75
C ARG A 189 -8.91 -12.32 19.40
N ALA A 190 -7.62 -12.09 19.61
CA ALA A 190 -6.78 -12.89 20.47
C ALA A 190 -7.24 -12.77 21.93
N ALA A 191 -6.73 -13.65 22.80
CA ALA A 191 -7.14 -13.71 24.21
C ALA A 191 -6.88 -12.42 25.00
N ASP A 192 -5.95 -11.58 24.52
CA ASP A 192 -5.64 -10.26 25.09
C ASP A 192 -6.49 -9.12 24.50
N GLY A 193 -7.42 -9.44 23.59
CA GLY A 193 -8.29 -8.46 22.92
C GLY A 193 -7.68 -7.80 21.68
N SER A 194 -6.43 -8.11 21.33
CA SER A 194 -5.79 -7.68 20.07
C SER A 194 -6.31 -8.47 18.88
N TYR A 195 -6.11 -8.00 17.66
CA TYR A 195 -6.44 -8.77 16.46
C TYR A 195 -5.20 -9.51 15.97
N THR A 196 -5.31 -10.82 15.74
CA THR A 196 -4.18 -11.66 15.32
C THR A 196 -3.73 -11.36 13.89
N TYR A 197 -4.68 -11.02 13.02
CA TYR A 197 -4.49 -10.64 11.62
C TYR A 197 -5.59 -9.64 11.22
N GLY A 198 -5.39 -8.88 10.15
CA GLY A 198 -6.46 -8.09 9.54
C GLY A 198 -6.71 -6.71 10.15
N THR A 199 -5.77 -6.15 10.93
CA THR A 199 -5.89 -4.78 11.47
C THR A 199 -5.00 -3.74 10.82
N ASN A 200 -3.79 -4.11 10.41
CA ASN A 200 -2.81 -3.22 9.80
C ASN A 200 -1.90 -3.97 8.80
N ASP A 201 -2.37 -5.10 8.28
CA ASP A 201 -1.63 -5.94 7.34
C ASP A 201 -2.29 -5.96 5.95
N ALA A 202 -1.56 -6.49 4.98
CA ALA A 202 -2.01 -6.55 3.59
C ALA A 202 -3.24 -7.45 3.43
N TYR A 203 -3.41 -8.44 4.32
CA TYR A 203 -4.56 -9.33 4.34
C TYR A 203 -5.86 -8.62 4.76
N ALA A 204 -5.80 -7.63 5.66
CA ALA A 204 -6.92 -6.76 5.99
C ALA A 204 -7.53 -6.10 4.74
N ILE A 205 -6.67 -5.62 3.85
CA ILE A 205 -7.08 -4.97 2.61
C ILE A 205 -7.71 -5.99 1.65
N ALA A 206 -7.19 -7.21 1.60
CA ALA A 206 -7.76 -8.30 0.81
C ALA A 206 -9.15 -8.73 1.31
N ILE A 207 -9.39 -8.72 2.62
CA ILE A 207 -10.71 -8.95 3.21
C ILE A 207 -11.67 -7.83 2.80
N MET A 208 -11.25 -6.56 2.90
CA MET A 208 -12.07 -5.42 2.44
C MET A 208 -12.44 -5.57 0.97
N PHE A 209 -11.50 -5.99 0.12
CA PHE A 209 -11.78 -6.30 -1.28
C PHE A 209 -12.81 -7.41 -1.45
N ALA A 210 -12.72 -8.48 -0.66
CA ALA A 210 -13.67 -9.57 -0.74
C ALA A 210 -15.11 -9.16 -0.41
N LEU A 211 -15.27 -8.22 0.51
CA LEU A 211 -16.59 -7.74 0.95
C LEU A 211 -17.17 -6.66 0.03
N LEU A 212 -16.33 -5.89 -0.65
CA LEU A 212 -16.72 -4.62 -1.27
C LEU A 212 -16.54 -4.60 -2.80
N LEU A 213 -15.74 -5.51 -3.36
CA LEU A 213 -15.59 -5.63 -4.81
C LEU A 213 -16.68 -6.53 -5.41
N SER A 214 -16.91 -6.34 -6.72
CA SER A 214 -17.66 -7.30 -7.52
C SER A 214 -16.99 -8.68 -7.50
N LYS A 215 -17.77 -9.75 -7.66
CA LYS A 215 -17.24 -11.12 -7.73
C LYS A 215 -16.19 -11.30 -8.84
N SER A 216 -16.38 -10.64 -10.00
CA SER A 216 -15.39 -10.65 -11.09
C SER A 216 -14.08 -9.98 -10.68
N ASP A 217 -14.16 -8.81 -10.04
CA ASP A 217 -12.96 -8.07 -9.62
C ASP A 217 -12.19 -8.80 -8.52
N LEU A 218 -12.91 -9.44 -7.58
CA LEU A 218 -12.29 -10.26 -6.56
C LEU A 218 -11.55 -11.46 -7.15
N ASN A 219 -12.16 -12.16 -8.11
CA ASN A 219 -11.52 -13.28 -8.81
C ASN A 219 -10.25 -12.84 -9.54
N ASP A 220 -10.30 -11.70 -10.22
CA ASP A 220 -9.14 -11.13 -10.90
C ASP A 220 -8.04 -10.72 -9.91
N PHE A 221 -8.40 -10.17 -8.75
CA PHE A 221 -7.45 -9.85 -7.68
C PHE A 221 -6.73 -11.10 -7.19
N ILE A 222 -7.48 -12.15 -6.84
CA ILE A 222 -6.94 -13.41 -6.34
C ILE A 222 -6.04 -14.08 -7.40
N SER A 223 -6.46 -14.08 -8.66
CA SER A 223 -5.65 -14.61 -9.77
C SER A 223 -4.32 -13.85 -9.92
N SER A 224 -4.37 -12.52 -9.84
CA SER A 224 -3.18 -11.66 -9.94
C SER A 224 -2.21 -11.91 -8.78
N MET A 225 -2.73 -11.97 -7.55
CA MET A 225 -1.96 -12.26 -6.34
C MET A 225 -1.32 -13.65 -6.41
N ARG A 226 -2.08 -14.68 -6.83
CA ARG A 226 -1.56 -16.06 -7.01
C ARG A 226 -0.41 -16.10 -8.02
N THR A 227 -0.55 -15.37 -9.12
CA THR A 227 0.49 -15.27 -10.15
C THR A 227 1.75 -14.62 -9.59
N ALA A 228 1.61 -13.52 -8.85
CA ALA A 228 2.74 -12.82 -8.24
C ALA A 228 3.48 -13.70 -7.22
N PHE A 229 2.77 -14.39 -6.32
CA PHE A 229 3.39 -15.33 -5.38
C PHE A 229 4.05 -16.52 -6.08
N GLY A 230 3.39 -17.09 -7.10
CA GLY A 230 3.94 -18.21 -7.87
C GLY A 230 5.22 -17.83 -8.64
N LYS A 231 5.30 -16.59 -9.14
CA LYS A 231 6.51 -16.04 -9.76
C LYS A 231 7.62 -15.86 -8.72
N LEU A 232 7.31 -15.27 -7.56
CA LEU A 232 8.27 -15.08 -6.47
C LEU A 232 8.84 -16.41 -5.98
N GLN A 233 8.01 -17.42 -5.75
CA GLN A 233 8.45 -18.74 -5.30
C GLN A 233 9.45 -19.40 -6.26
N LYS A 234 9.34 -19.16 -7.58
CA LYS A 234 10.31 -19.68 -8.57
C LYS A 234 11.66 -18.96 -8.53
N GLN A 235 11.71 -17.77 -7.94
CA GLN A 235 12.91 -16.93 -7.85
C GLN A 235 13.59 -17.03 -6.49
N LEU A 236 12.99 -17.72 -5.51
CA LEU A 236 13.51 -17.91 -4.17
C LEU A 236 13.95 -19.35 -3.94
N HIS A 237 15.08 -19.53 -3.26
CA HIS A 237 15.55 -20.84 -2.80
C HIS A 237 16.07 -20.81 -1.35
N THR A 238 16.42 -19.63 -0.83
CA THR A 238 16.93 -19.41 0.54
C THR A 238 15.82 -19.18 1.55
N ILE A 239 14.71 -18.61 1.11
CA ILE A 239 13.46 -18.45 1.87
C ILE A 239 12.29 -18.93 1.01
N SER A 240 11.11 -19.08 1.59
CA SER A 240 9.90 -19.44 0.85
C SER A 240 8.97 -18.25 0.65
N ALA A 241 8.16 -18.29 -0.42
CA ALA A 241 7.06 -17.34 -0.57
C ALA A 241 6.02 -17.50 0.55
N ALA A 242 5.91 -18.69 1.16
CA ALA A 242 5.04 -18.93 2.31
C ALA A 242 5.49 -18.13 3.55
N ASP A 243 6.80 -17.98 3.79
CA ASP A 243 7.32 -17.13 4.87
C ASP A 243 6.88 -15.67 4.67
N ILE A 244 6.93 -15.21 3.42
CA ILE A 244 6.53 -13.84 3.04
C ILE A 244 5.01 -13.67 3.19
N MET A 245 4.22 -14.66 2.77
CA MET A 245 2.77 -14.66 2.97
C MET A 245 2.40 -14.53 4.45
N SER A 246 3.05 -15.33 5.31
CA SER A 246 2.84 -15.28 6.75
C SER A 246 3.13 -13.90 7.34
N ILE A 247 4.25 -13.27 6.94
CA ILE A 247 4.58 -11.89 7.33
C ILE A 247 3.51 -10.89 6.88
N MET A 248 2.93 -11.11 5.70
CA MET A 248 1.87 -10.26 5.16
C MET A 248 0.48 -10.53 5.77
N GLY A 249 0.36 -11.50 6.69
CA GLY A 249 -0.90 -11.90 7.32
C GLY A 249 -1.74 -12.88 6.50
N TYR A 250 -1.21 -13.42 5.40
CA TYR A 250 -1.89 -14.40 4.56
C TYR A 250 -1.72 -15.81 5.13
N ASP A 251 -2.83 -16.49 5.39
CA ASP A 251 -2.83 -17.92 5.73
C ASP A 251 -2.75 -18.80 4.46
N THR A 252 -2.68 -20.12 4.63
CA THR A 252 -2.64 -21.09 3.51
C THR A 252 -3.94 -21.15 2.70
N ASN A 253 -5.04 -20.64 3.26
CA ASN A 253 -6.39 -20.73 2.72
C ASN A 253 -6.93 -19.40 2.21
N TRP A 254 -6.09 -18.36 2.08
CA TRP A 254 -6.50 -17.00 1.73
C TRP A 254 -7.27 -16.88 0.41
N THR A 255 -7.16 -17.87 -0.48
CA THR A 255 -7.97 -17.91 -1.71
C THR A 255 -9.46 -18.14 -1.45
N ASN A 256 -9.83 -18.59 -0.24
CA ASN A 256 -11.21 -18.75 0.21
C ASN A 256 -11.92 -17.40 0.40
N LEU A 257 -11.23 -16.27 0.24
CA LEU A 257 -11.85 -14.94 0.16
C LEU A 257 -13.03 -14.90 -0.83
N VAL A 258 -13.01 -15.70 -1.91
CA VAL A 258 -14.14 -15.82 -2.85
C VAL A 258 -15.44 -16.33 -2.23
N ASN A 259 -15.37 -17.02 -1.09
CA ASN A 259 -16.52 -17.61 -0.41
C ASN A 259 -17.19 -16.64 0.57
N LEU A 260 -16.65 -15.43 0.75
CA LEU A 260 -17.24 -14.40 1.60
C LEU A 260 -18.42 -13.66 0.95
N ILE A 261 -18.69 -13.93 -0.34
CA ILE A 261 -19.77 -13.33 -1.15
C ILE A 261 -20.64 -14.38 -1.82
#